data_AF-A0AAJ6IUU6-F1
#
_entry.id   AF-A0AAJ6IUU6-F1
#
_cell.length_a   1.000
_cell.length_b   1.000
_cell.length_c   1.000
_cell.angle_alpha   90.00
_cell.angle_beta   90.00
_cell.angle_gamma   90.00
#
_symmetry.space_group_name_H-M   'P 1'
#
loop_
_entity.id
_entity.type
_entity.pdbx_description
1 polymer ?
#
loop_
_entity_poly.entity_id
_entity_poly.type
_entity_poly.pdbx_seq_one_letter_code
_entity_poly.pdbx_strand_id
1 'polypeptide(L)'
;MADETQDGFRIKEGGVRLLTAGEIQLAQSVFLSTIDYSKVWIHRESYLPFNLQDNNTAMTPNGEIYFRDLYFDDFSQTTDSLQHLFIHEISHVWQRGKGMNVIFRGLVSWMVSYRYTLDGRLLSEYPMEQQAQIIADNFVLQTFGYEIWSHLENKRYPDITLDGDTSESVIREGYKNALRGFPW
;
A
#
# COMPACT_ATOMS: atom_id res chain seq x y z
N MET A 1 -19.10 -18.94 25.25
CA MET A 1 -18.31 -18.06 26.12
C MET A 1 -17.20 -17.54 25.25
N ALA A 2 -17.34 -16.30 24.80
CA ALA A 2 -16.43 -15.71 23.83
C ALA A 2 -15.11 -15.36 24.52
N ASP A 3 -14.04 -15.56 23.76
CA ASP A 3 -12.63 -15.45 24.07
C ASP A 3 -12.24 -14.04 24.61
N GLU A 4 -12.27 -13.88 25.93
CA GLU A 4 -11.76 -12.67 26.62
C GLU A 4 -10.22 -12.58 26.59
N THR A 5 -9.53 -13.61 26.10
CA THR A 5 -8.06 -13.69 26.08
C THR A 5 -7.40 -13.04 24.87
N GLN A 6 -8.13 -12.81 23.76
CA GLN A 6 -7.60 -12.11 22.58
C GLN A 6 -7.60 -10.58 22.69
N ASP A 7 -8.46 -9.98 23.52
CA ASP A 7 -8.70 -8.53 23.50
C ASP A 7 -7.59 -7.71 24.19
N GLY A 8 -6.72 -8.36 24.98
CA GLY A 8 -5.63 -7.71 25.71
C GLY A 8 -4.42 -7.31 24.85
N PHE A 9 -4.30 -7.86 23.63
CA PHE A 9 -3.16 -7.61 22.73
C PHE A 9 -3.50 -6.70 21.54
N ARG A 10 -4.77 -6.32 21.37
CA ARG A 10 -5.19 -5.43 20.29
C ARG A 10 -4.80 -3.99 20.58
N ILE A 11 -4.19 -3.34 19.60
CA ILE A 11 -3.87 -1.92 19.70
C ILE A 11 -5.16 -1.11 19.63
N LYS A 12 -5.41 -0.29 20.67
CA LYS A 12 -6.55 0.64 20.72
C LYS A 12 -6.26 1.89 19.88
N GLU A 13 -7.31 2.66 19.56
CA GLU A 13 -7.13 3.97 18.92
C GLU A 13 -6.19 4.85 19.78
N GLY A 14 -5.27 5.56 19.13
CA GLY A 14 -4.15 6.27 19.77
C GLY A 14 -2.93 5.39 20.09
N GLY A 15 -2.95 4.11 19.67
CA GLY A 15 -1.85 3.19 19.88
C GLY A 15 -0.93 3.05 18.67
N VAL A 16 0.29 2.56 18.93
CA VAL A 16 1.36 2.39 17.94
C VAL A 16 2.02 1.01 18.09
N ARG A 17 2.41 0.39 16.97
CA ARG A 17 3.14 -0.88 16.95
C ARG A 17 4.13 -0.95 15.80
N LEU A 18 5.09 -1.87 15.91
CA LEU A 18 5.92 -2.29 14.77
C LEU A 18 5.13 -3.25 13.86
N LEU A 19 5.70 -3.51 12.68
CA LEU A 19 5.21 -4.55 11.78
C LEU A 19 5.19 -5.92 12.45
N THR A 20 4.16 -6.71 12.16
CA THR A 20 4.11 -8.13 12.53
C THR A 20 5.10 -8.95 11.69
N ALA A 21 5.40 -10.17 12.11
CA ALA A 21 6.21 -11.08 11.29
C ALA A 21 5.55 -11.40 9.93
N GLY A 22 4.21 -11.41 9.88
CA GLY A 22 3.45 -11.62 8.65
C GLY A 22 3.56 -10.43 7.69
N GLU A 23 3.39 -9.21 8.20
CA GLU A 23 3.56 -7.95 7.46
C GLU A 23 4.98 -7.77 6.93
N ILE A 24 6.00 -8.15 7.73
CA ILE A 24 7.39 -8.13 7.30
C ILE A 24 7.58 -9.08 6.10
N GLN A 25 7.08 -10.31 6.18
CA GLN A 25 7.18 -11.27 5.08
C GLN A 25 6.43 -10.77 3.83
N LEU A 26 5.25 -10.20 4.02
CA LEU A 26 4.46 -9.62 2.94
C LEU A 26 5.23 -8.50 2.23
N ALA A 27 5.77 -7.54 2.98
CA ALA A 27 6.55 -6.45 2.43
C ALA A 27 7.89 -6.92 1.83
N GLN A 28 8.55 -7.92 2.41
CA GLN A 28 9.78 -8.52 1.87
C GLN A 28 9.56 -9.19 0.51
N SER A 29 8.35 -9.72 0.24
CA SER A 29 8.02 -10.30 -1.06
C SER A 29 8.07 -9.28 -2.21
N VAL A 30 7.93 -7.99 -1.89
CA VAL A 30 7.90 -6.88 -2.85
C VAL A 30 9.19 -6.06 -2.83
N PHE A 31 9.64 -5.66 -1.64
CA PHE A 31 10.76 -4.71 -1.46
C PHE A 31 12.08 -5.39 -1.06
N LEU A 32 12.09 -6.72 -0.95
CA LEU A 32 13.28 -7.53 -0.62
C LEU A 32 13.92 -7.07 0.71
N SER A 33 15.16 -6.57 0.67
CA SER A 33 15.89 -6.06 1.84
C SER A 33 16.12 -4.55 1.77
N THR A 34 15.40 -3.85 0.88
CA THR A 34 15.61 -2.41 0.63
C THR A 34 14.99 -1.50 1.69
N ILE A 35 14.16 -2.05 2.58
CA ILE A 35 13.56 -1.35 3.72
C ILE A 35 14.13 -1.95 5.02
N ASP A 36 14.45 -1.10 5.99
CA ASP A 36 14.71 -1.54 7.37
C ASP A 36 13.39 -1.74 8.11
N TYR A 37 12.77 -2.91 7.91
CA TYR A 37 11.45 -3.24 8.46
C TYR A 37 11.34 -3.14 9.98
N SER A 38 12.48 -3.24 10.70
CA SER A 38 12.52 -3.13 12.15
C SER A 38 12.21 -1.73 12.68
N LYS A 39 12.18 -0.73 11.78
CA LYS A 39 11.95 0.68 12.10
C LYS A 39 10.63 1.23 11.54
N VAL A 40 9.80 0.37 10.95
CA VAL A 40 8.52 0.79 10.36
C VAL A 40 7.43 0.68 11.43
N TRP A 41 6.82 1.83 11.74
CA TRP A 41 5.75 1.95 12.72
C TRP A 41 4.39 2.06 12.04
N ILE A 42 3.39 1.42 12.64
CA ILE A 42 1.97 1.54 12.32
C ILE A 42 1.26 2.19 13.50
N HIS A 43 0.55 3.28 13.22
CA HIS A 43 -0.28 4.01 14.16
C HIS A 43 -1.75 3.74 13.88
N ARG A 44 -2.52 3.48 14.94
CA ARG A 44 -3.99 3.46 14.91
C ARG A 44 -4.53 4.83 15.33
N GLU A 45 -4.20 5.87 14.57
CA GLU A 45 -4.56 7.26 14.88
C GLU A 45 -4.53 8.13 13.62
N SER A 46 -5.11 9.34 13.72
CA SER A 46 -4.98 10.39 12.72
C SER A 46 -3.58 11.02 12.76
N TYR A 47 -2.91 11.10 11.61
CA TYR A 47 -1.72 11.93 11.45
C TYR A 47 -2.05 13.43 11.53
N LEU A 48 -3.20 13.84 10.98
CA LEU A 48 -3.62 15.25 10.98
C LEU A 48 -4.25 15.64 12.32
N PRO A 49 -4.03 16.88 12.79
CA PRO A 49 -4.63 17.35 14.04
C PRO A 49 -6.16 17.38 13.95
N PHE A 50 -6.82 17.31 15.11
CA PHE A 50 -8.28 17.34 15.23
C PHE A 50 -9.02 16.23 14.45
N ASN A 51 -8.37 15.08 14.22
CA ASN A 51 -8.94 13.97 13.45
C ASN A 51 -9.39 14.37 12.04
N LEU A 52 -8.67 15.31 11.42
CA LEU A 52 -8.95 15.76 10.05
C LEU A 52 -8.55 14.73 8.99
N GLN A 53 -7.79 13.69 9.35
CA GLN A 53 -7.60 12.53 8.48
C GLN A 53 -8.92 11.76 8.41
N ASP A 54 -9.42 11.58 7.17
CA ASP A 54 -10.60 10.78 6.93
C ASP A 54 -10.43 9.35 7.48
N ASN A 55 -11.51 8.82 8.07
CA ASN A 55 -11.49 7.52 8.72
C ASN A 55 -11.09 6.37 7.78
N ASN A 56 -11.40 6.51 6.48
CA ASN A 56 -11.15 5.53 5.44
C ASN A 56 -9.93 5.89 4.58
N THR A 57 -8.98 6.65 5.15
CA THR A 57 -7.75 7.04 4.46
C THR A 57 -6.54 6.63 5.30
N ALA A 58 -5.56 5.99 4.66
CA ALA A 58 -4.24 5.76 5.23
C ALA A 58 -3.28 6.90 4.83
N MET A 59 -2.24 7.14 5.63
CA MET A 59 -1.22 8.15 5.32
C MET A 59 0.17 7.67 5.75
N THR A 60 1.18 7.95 4.92
CA THR A 60 2.59 7.65 5.23
C THR A 60 3.51 8.86 5.02
N PRO A 61 3.38 9.93 5.83
CA PRO A 61 4.02 11.23 5.57
C PRO A 61 5.50 11.29 5.98
N ASN A 62 5.90 10.51 6.98
CA ASN A 62 7.20 10.59 7.65
C ASN A 62 7.97 9.26 7.65
N GLY A 63 7.50 8.25 6.92
CA GLY A 63 8.03 6.88 6.93
C GLY A 63 7.38 5.97 7.96
N GLU A 64 6.38 6.47 8.69
CA GLU A 64 5.48 5.70 9.55
C GLU A 64 4.08 5.76 8.95
N ILE A 65 3.28 4.72 9.18
CA ILE A 65 1.98 4.53 8.52
C ILE A 65 0.87 4.79 9.53
N TYR A 66 -0.11 5.61 9.16
CA TYR A 66 -1.23 6.01 10.00
C TYR A 66 -2.54 5.49 9.42
N PHE A 67 -3.17 4.55 10.12
CA PHE A 67 -4.50 4.04 9.79
C PHE A 67 -5.50 4.45 10.88
N ARG A 68 -6.73 4.78 10.47
CA ARG A 68 -7.85 4.99 11.40
C ARG A 68 -8.78 3.78 11.41
N ASP A 69 -9.93 3.84 10.74
CA ASP A 69 -10.90 2.75 10.71
C ASP A 69 -10.43 1.59 9.81
N LEU A 70 -9.44 1.84 8.95
CA LEU A 70 -8.76 0.83 8.12
C LEU A 70 -7.64 0.07 8.84
N TYR A 71 -7.44 0.29 10.13
CA TYR A 71 -6.42 -0.42 10.90
C TYR A 71 -6.77 -1.90 11.11
N PHE A 72 -5.77 -2.77 10.96
CA PHE A 72 -5.82 -4.17 11.35
C PHE A 72 -4.59 -4.55 12.20
N ASP A 73 -4.76 -5.52 13.10
CA ASP A 73 -3.67 -6.00 13.96
C ASP A 73 -2.58 -6.74 13.18
N ASP A 74 -2.93 -7.35 12.04
CA ASP A 74 -1.98 -7.99 11.13
C ASP A 74 -2.51 -7.94 9.68
N PHE A 75 -1.98 -7.03 8.86
CA PHE A 75 -2.41 -6.86 7.47
C PHE A 75 -2.11 -8.10 6.60
N SER A 76 -1.17 -8.97 6.96
CA SER A 76 -0.96 -10.20 6.17
C SER A 76 -2.09 -11.22 6.31
N GLN A 77 -2.98 -11.03 7.27
CA GLN A 77 -4.14 -11.90 7.54
C GLN A 77 -5.46 -11.26 7.10
N THR A 78 -5.41 -10.21 6.28
CA THR A 78 -6.60 -9.50 5.78
C THR A 78 -6.93 -9.88 4.33
N THR A 79 -7.98 -9.26 3.79
CA THR A 79 -8.37 -9.40 2.37
C THR A 79 -7.28 -8.89 1.43
N ASP A 80 -7.34 -9.33 0.17
CA ASP A 80 -6.51 -8.84 -0.93
C ASP A 80 -6.49 -7.30 -1.03
N SER A 81 -7.63 -6.65 -0.81
CA SER A 81 -7.77 -5.19 -0.91
C SER A 81 -7.04 -4.46 0.23
N LEU A 82 -7.07 -5.03 1.44
CA LEU A 82 -6.34 -4.47 2.58
C LEU A 82 -4.84 -4.77 2.51
N GLN A 83 -4.45 -5.91 1.96
CA GLN A 83 -3.05 -6.21 1.65
C GLN A 83 -2.50 -5.30 0.55
N HIS A 84 -3.31 -5.00 -0.47
CA HIS A 84 -3.01 -4.01 -1.51
C HIS A 84 -2.77 -2.63 -0.91
N LEU A 85 -3.70 -2.12 -0.10
CA LEU A 85 -3.55 -0.85 0.61
C LEU A 85 -2.27 -0.83 1.47
N PHE A 86 -2.01 -1.90 2.22
CA PHE A 86 -0.79 -2.00 3.03
C PHE A 86 0.48 -1.90 2.18
N ILE A 87 0.56 -2.61 1.04
CA ILE A 87 1.71 -2.53 0.13
C ILE A 87 1.83 -1.13 -0.52
N HIS A 88 0.71 -0.46 -0.81
CA HIS A 88 0.73 0.94 -1.25
C HIS A 88 1.41 1.83 -0.22
N GLU A 89 1.00 1.75 1.05
CA GLU A 89 1.59 2.56 2.12
C GLU A 89 3.07 2.20 2.38
N ILE A 90 3.43 0.92 2.35
CA ILE A 90 4.85 0.50 2.44
C ILE A 90 5.68 1.05 1.27
N SER A 91 5.09 1.23 0.09
CA SER A 91 5.77 1.86 -1.04
C SER A 91 6.22 3.29 -0.69
N HIS A 92 5.44 4.04 0.09
CA HIS A 92 5.83 5.36 0.56
C HIS A 92 6.95 5.31 1.60
N VAL A 93 6.96 4.29 2.48
CA VAL A 93 8.09 4.03 3.39
C VAL A 93 9.37 3.78 2.58
N TRP A 94 9.29 2.94 1.55
CA TRP A 94 10.41 2.66 0.63
C TRP A 94 10.90 3.94 -0.07
N GLN A 95 9.98 4.72 -0.68
CA GLN A 95 10.30 5.99 -1.34
C GLN A 95 11.05 6.94 -0.40
N ARG A 96 10.57 7.07 0.84
CA ARG A 96 11.22 7.90 1.86
C ARG A 96 12.63 7.42 2.17
N GLY A 97 12.82 6.10 2.32
CA GLY A 97 14.12 5.47 2.50
C GLY A 97 15.11 5.72 1.36
N LYS A 98 14.61 5.90 0.12
CA LYS A 98 15.40 6.29 -1.05
C LYS A 98 15.68 7.79 -1.15
N GLY A 99 15.28 8.58 -0.15
CA GLY A 99 15.49 10.03 -0.13
C GLY A 99 14.49 10.81 -0.99
N MET A 100 13.40 10.17 -1.43
CA MET A 100 12.33 10.87 -2.13
C MET A 100 11.56 11.73 -1.12
N ASN A 101 11.36 13.01 -1.44
CA ASN A 101 10.57 13.90 -0.62
C ASN A 101 9.10 13.51 -0.77
N VAL A 102 8.63 12.66 0.14
CA VAL A 102 7.21 12.30 0.20
C VAL A 102 6.43 13.52 0.69
N ILE A 103 6.17 14.48 -0.20
CA ILE A 103 5.23 15.56 0.08
C ILE A 103 3.86 14.93 -0.10
N PHE A 104 3.39 14.21 0.93
CA PHE A 104 1.99 13.89 1.07
C PHE A 104 1.27 15.24 1.08
N ARG A 105 0.61 15.57 -0.02
CA ARG A 105 -0.40 16.61 -0.04
C ARG A 105 -1.57 16.06 0.76
N GLY A 106 -1.43 15.99 2.08
CA GLY A 106 -2.46 15.58 3.04
C GLY A 106 -3.65 16.55 3.08
N LEU A 107 -4.10 17.03 1.93
CA LEU A 107 -5.09 18.09 1.78
C LEU A 107 -6.02 17.91 0.56
N VAL A 108 -5.84 16.90 -0.30
CA VAL A 108 -6.70 16.79 -1.48
C VAL A 108 -7.14 15.36 -1.78
N SER A 109 -8.11 14.91 -0.99
CA SER A 109 -8.91 13.68 -1.11
C SER A 109 -9.70 13.53 -2.44
N TRP A 110 -9.23 14.10 -3.55
CA TRP A 110 -9.88 14.04 -4.87
C TRP A 110 -8.99 14.43 -6.07
N MET A 111 -7.74 14.88 -5.88
CA MET A 111 -6.91 15.46 -6.97
C MET A 111 -5.62 14.70 -7.26
N VAL A 112 -5.27 13.69 -6.45
CA VAL A 112 -4.17 12.77 -6.75
C VAL A 112 -4.74 11.64 -7.60
N SER A 113 -4.40 11.63 -8.89
CA SER A 113 -4.80 10.53 -9.77
C SER A 113 -3.93 9.31 -9.43
N TYR A 114 -4.50 8.38 -8.66
CA TYR A 114 -3.98 7.02 -8.54
C TYR A 114 -3.93 6.33 -9.90
N ARG A 115 -4.82 6.71 -10.82
CA ARG A 115 -4.87 6.16 -12.17
C ARG A 115 -3.58 6.41 -12.95
N TYR A 116 -3.14 5.40 -13.68
CA TYR A 116 -1.92 5.41 -14.49
C TYR A 116 -2.07 4.50 -15.72
N THR A 117 -1.17 4.65 -16.68
CA THR A 117 -1.05 3.77 -17.85
C THR A 117 0.32 3.11 -17.87
N LEU A 118 0.41 1.85 -18.30
CA LEU A 118 1.68 1.16 -18.53
C LEU A 118 2.14 1.42 -19.97
N ASP A 119 2.91 2.49 -20.17
CA ASP A 119 3.32 3.02 -21.49
C ASP A 119 4.81 2.82 -21.80
N GLY A 120 5.48 1.94 -21.05
CA GLY A 120 6.90 1.58 -21.23
C GLY A 120 7.88 2.38 -20.37
N ARG A 121 7.42 3.44 -19.70
CA ARG A 121 8.21 4.18 -18.70
C ARG A 121 8.74 3.27 -17.60
N LEU A 122 9.90 3.62 -17.04
CA LEU A 122 10.39 3.10 -15.77
C LEU A 122 9.51 3.58 -14.63
N LEU A 123 9.42 2.79 -13.56
CA LEU A 123 8.72 3.17 -12.33
C LEU A 123 9.13 4.58 -11.85
N SER A 124 10.42 4.91 -11.85
CA SER A 124 10.93 6.22 -11.41
C SER A 124 10.41 7.43 -12.21
N GLU A 125 9.86 7.21 -13.41
CA GLU A 125 9.30 8.25 -14.28
C GLU A 125 7.81 8.52 -14.01
N TYR A 126 7.19 7.76 -13.10
CA TYR A 126 5.83 8.02 -12.63
C TYR A 126 5.85 8.96 -11.41
N PRO A 127 4.81 9.79 -11.21
CA PRO A 127 4.54 10.42 -9.92
C PRO A 127 4.53 9.40 -8.78
N MET A 128 5.01 9.78 -7.61
CA MET A 128 5.16 8.88 -6.45
C MET A 128 3.91 8.05 -6.10
N GLU A 129 2.72 8.65 -6.19
CA GLU A 129 1.46 7.98 -5.88
C GLU A 129 1.15 6.91 -6.92
N GLN A 130 1.43 7.19 -8.20
CA GLN A 130 1.35 6.19 -9.26
C GLN A 130 2.42 5.11 -9.10
N GLN A 131 3.61 5.44 -8.60
CA GLN A 131 4.62 4.41 -8.30
C GLN A 131 4.13 3.43 -7.23
N ALA A 132 3.60 3.95 -6.11
CA ALA A 132 3.04 3.14 -5.04
C ALA A 132 1.89 2.26 -5.54
N GLN A 133 1.00 2.86 -6.33
CA GLN A 133 -0.12 2.16 -6.95
C GLN A 133 0.34 1.05 -7.91
N ILE A 134 1.30 1.32 -8.81
CA ILE A 134 1.87 0.33 -9.74
C ILE A 134 2.47 -0.86 -8.97
N ILE A 135 3.18 -0.59 -7.88
CA ILE A 135 3.78 -1.62 -7.03
C ILE A 135 2.68 -2.48 -6.39
N ALA A 136 1.66 -1.86 -5.78
CA ALA A 136 0.57 -2.55 -5.11
C ALA A 136 -0.30 -3.37 -6.07
N ASP A 137 -0.62 -2.82 -7.25
CA ASP A 137 -1.39 -3.53 -8.27
C ASP A 137 -0.61 -4.74 -8.81
N ASN A 138 0.70 -4.59 -9.07
CA ASN A 138 1.52 -5.74 -9.47
C ASN A 138 1.65 -6.77 -8.35
N PHE A 139 1.75 -6.37 -7.08
CA PHE A 139 1.75 -7.29 -5.95
C PHE A 139 0.51 -8.19 -5.95
N VAL A 140 -0.68 -7.61 -6.19
CA VAL A 140 -1.92 -8.40 -6.31
C VAL A 140 -1.82 -9.39 -7.46
N LEU A 141 -1.35 -8.95 -8.63
CA LEU A 141 -1.21 -9.81 -9.81
C LEU A 141 -0.26 -11.00 -9.57
N GLN A 142 0.85 -10.78 -8.87
CA GLN A 142 1.84 -11.82 -8.58
C GLN A 142 1.37 -12.77 -7.47
N THR A 143 0.70 -12.25 -6.45
CA THR A 143 0.35 -13.01 -5.24
C THR A 143 -0.97 -13.76 -5.37
N PHE A 144 -1.98 -13.11 -5.97
CA PHE A 144 -3.35 -13.62 -6.03
C PHE A 144 -3.81 -13.99 -7.45
N GLY A 145 -3.04 -13.60 -8.47
CA GLY A 145 -3.32 -13.92 -9.87
C GLY A 145 -4.28 -12.94 -10.55
N TYR A 146 -4.48 -13.15 -11.86
CA TYR A 146 -5.22 -12.24 -12.73
C TYR A 146 -6.71 -12.12 -12.37
N GLU A 147 -7.36 -13.21 -11.95
CA GLU A 147 -8.78 -13.18 -11.60
C GLU A 147 -9.06 -12.23 -10.43
N ILE A 148 -8.21 -12.26 -9.39
CA ILE A 148 -8.34 -11.35 -8.24
C ILE A 148 -7.96 -9.92 -8.64
N TRP A 149 -6.88 -9.76 -9.42
CA TRP A 149 -6.51 -8.45 -9.96
C TRP A 149 -7.67 -7.80 -10.74
N SER A 150 -8.30 -8.56 -11.64
CA SER A 150 -9.45 -8.13 -12.44
C SER A 150 -10.67 -7.83 -11.56
N HIS A 151 -10.93 -8.64 -10.54
CA HIS A 151 -11.99 -8.37 -9.58
C HIS A 151 -11.80 -7.03 -8.86
N LEU A 152 -10.57 -6.70 -8.47
CA LEU A 152 -10.25 -5.44 -7.80
C LEU A 152 -10.33 -4.21 -8.71
N GLU A 153 -10.04 -4.38 -10.00
CA GLU A 153 -10.19 -3.33 -11.02
C GLU A 153 -11.66 -3.05 -11.36
N ASN A 154 -12.53 -4.06 -11.29
CA ASN A 154 -13.95 -3.95 -11.67
C ASN A 154 -14.90 -3.54 -10.52
N LYS A 155 -14.38 -3.18 -9.34
CA LYS A 155 -15.22 -2.70 -8.24
C LYS A 155 -15.82 -1.33 -8.54
N ARG A 156 -16.95 -1.01 -7.88
CA ARG A 156 -17.56 0.33 -7.93
C ARG A 156 -16.58 1.44 -7.50
N TYR A 157 -15.74 1.13 -6.53
CA TYR A 157 -14.60 1.94 -6.11
C TYR A 157 -13.37 1.03 -6.24
N PRO A 158 -12.64 1.12 -7.36
CA PRO A 158 -11.61 0.15 -7.69
C PRO A 158 -10.35 0.41 -6.87
N ASP A 159 -9.78 -0.66 -6.32
CA ASP A 159 -8.48 -0.61 -5.65
C ASP A 159 -7.36 -0.50 -6.69
N ILE A 160 -7.52 -1.20 -7.82
CA ILE A 160 -6.60 -1.20 -8.96
C ILE A 160 -7.05 -0.16 -9.97
N THR A 161 -6.12 0.70 -10.40
CA THR A 161 -6.47 1.91 -11.16
C THR A 161 -5.73 2.02 -12.50
N LEU A 162 -5.23 0.90 -13.02
CA LEU A 162 -4.65 0.83 -14.36
C LEU A 162 -5.69 1.23 -15.43
N ASP A 163 -5.32 2.20 -16.26
CA ASP A 163 -6.02 2.59 -17.47
C ASP A 163 -5.44 1.86 -18.70
N GLY A 164 -6.31 1.51 -19.65
CA GLY A 164 -5.93 0.95 -20.95
C GLY A 164 -6.35 -0.50 -21.15
N ASP A 165 -5.53 -1.27 -21.88
CA ASP A 165 -5.78 -2.69 -22.14
C ASP A 165 -5.39 -3.50 -20.90
N THR A 166 -6.42 -4.08 -20.26
CA THR A 166 -6.28 -4.85 -19.02
C THR A 166 -6.16 -6.36 -19.26
N SER A 167 -6.00 -6.81 -20.50
CA SER A 167 -5.79 -8.24 -20.78
C SER A 167 -4.52 -8.78 -20.09
N GLU A 168 -4.62 -10.00 -19.55
CA GLU A 168 -3.57 -10.56 -18.68
C GLU A 168 -2.17 -10.51 -19.29
N SER A 169 -2.03 -10.85 -20.58
CA SER A 169 -0.74 -10.80 -21.27
C SER A 169 -0.16 -9.38 -21.34
N VAL A 170 -1.01 -8.39 -21.61
CA VAL A 170 -0.60 -6.99 -21.76
C VAL A 170 -0.18 -6.42 -20.41
N ILE A 171 -0.97 -6.63 -19.35
CA ILE A 171 -0.62 -6.10 -18.03
C ILE A 171 0.62 -6.78 -17.45
N ARG A 172 0.80 -8.09 -17.66
CA ARG A 172 2.00 -8.82 -17.19
C ARG A 172 3.26 -8.28 -17.85
N GLU A 173 3.20 -8.00 -19.16
CA GLU A 173 4.30 -7.37 -19.88
C GLU A 173 4.51 -5.92 -19.42
N GLY A 174 3.43 -5.15 -19.26
CA GLY A 174 3.45 -3.77 -18.80
C GLY A 174 4.13 -3.61 -17.44
N TYR A 175 3.71 -4.40 -16.44
CA TYR A 175 4.33 -4.37 -15.11
C TYR A 175 5.79 -4.81 -15.14
N LYS A 176 6.11 -5.88 -15.89
CA LYS A 176 7.50 -6.33 -16.07
C LYS A 176 8.38 -5.21 -16.63
N ASN A 177 7.86 -4.44 -17.58
CA ASN A 177 8.57 -3.32 -18.16
C ASN A 177 8.69 -2.15 -17.17
N ALA A 178 7.60 -1.75 -16.52
CA ALA A 178 7.61 -0.61 -15.59
C ALA A 178 8.50 -0.86 -14.36
N LEU A 179 8.46 -2.09 -13.82
CA LEU A 179 9.21 -2.51 -12.62
C LEU A 179 10.58 -3.11 -12.95
N ARG A 180 11.10 -2.92 -14.18
CA ARG A 180 12.43 -3.43 -14.52
C ARG A 180 13.50 -2.80 -13.64
N GLY A 181 14.25 -3.65 -12.92
CA GLY A 181 15.27 -3.21 -11.97
C GLY A 181 14.72 -2.80 -10.59
N PHE A 182 13.40 -2.81 -10.37
CA PHE A 182 12.81 -2.67 -9.04
C PHE A 182 12.90 -3.98 -8.25
N PRO A 183 13.09 -3.94 -6.92
CA PRO A 183 13.48 -2.77 -6.11
C PRO A 183 15.01 -2.53 -6.20
N TRP A 184 15.41 -1.28 -6.49
CA TRP A 184 16.82 -0.84 -6.55
C TRP A 184 17.24 -0.05 -5.32
#